data_AF-A0A2J4PDS8-F1
#
_entry.id   AF-A0A2J4PDS8-F1
#
_cell.length_a   1.000
_cell.length_b   1.000
_cell.length_c   1.000
_cell.angle_alpha   90.00
_cell.angle_beta   90.00
_cell.angle_gamma   90.00
#
_symmetry.space_group_name_H-M   'P 1'
#
loop_
_entity.id
_entity.type
_entity.pdbx_description
1 polymer ?
#
loop_
_entity_poly.entity_id
_entity_poly.type
_entity_poly.pdbx_seq_one_letter_code
_entity_poly.pdbx_strand_id
1 'polypeptide(L)'
;GYKDTDYNMDHLYDAFLKLADKKGQVFDYDLEALAFINKQQEEPEHFRLDYFSVQSGSSDIATASVKLACGDETKAEAANGNGPVDAIYQAINRITGYEIELVKYDLNAKGQGKDALGQVDIVANYNGRRFHGVGLATDIVESSAKAMVHVLNNIWRAAEVEKELQRKAQNKENNKETV
;
A
#
# COMPACT_ATOMS: atom_id res chain seq x y z
N GLY A 1 -5.45 22.26 -5.36
CA GLY A 1 -6.56 21.80 -6.23
C GLY A 1 -6.06 21.67 -7.64
N TYR A 2 -6.49 20.63 -8.36
CA TYR A 2 -6.08 20.31 -9.74
C TYR A 2 -6.85 21.17 -10.77
N LYS A 3 -6.24 21.50 -11.92
CA LYS A 3 -6.90 22.28 -13.00
C LYS A 3 -7.43 21.36 -14.10
N ASP A 4 -8.49 21.76 -14.81
CA ASP A 4 -9.11 20.99 -15.92
C ASP A 4 -8.14 20.65 -17.08
N THR A 5 -7.01 21.36 -17.19
CA THR A 5 -5.98 21.07 -18.20
C THR A 5 -4.92 20.07 -17.75
N ASP A 6 -5.00 19.56 -16.51
CA ASP A 6 -4.01 18.64 -15.95
C ASP A 6 -4.34 17.16 -16.23
N TYR A 7 -5.57 16.84 -16.67
CA TYR A 7 -6.04 15.47 -16.92
C TYR A 7 -7.15 15.44 -17.99
N ASN A 8 -7.41 14.28 -18.60
CA ASN A 8 -8.52 14.08 -19.55
C ASN A 8 -9.70 13.44 -18.81
N MET A 9 -10.80 14.19 -18.65
CA MET A 9 -11.96 13.79 -17.84
C MET A 9 -12.66 12.54 -18.41
N ASP A 10 -12.83 12.45 -19.73
CA ASP A 10 -13.53 11.32 -20.37
C ASP A 10 -12.73 10.02 -20.17
N HIS A 11 -11.41 10.08 -20.38
CA HIS A 11 -10.54 8.93 -20.18
C HIS A 11 -10.42 8.53 -18.70
N LEU A 12 -10.44 9.51 -17.79
CA LEU A 12 -10.43 9.28 -16.35
C LEU A 12 -11.72 8.63 -15.88
N TYR A 13 -12.87 9.04 -16.40
CA TYR A 13 -14.17 8.45 -16.09
C TYR A 13 -14.25 6.99 -16.51
N ASP A 14 -13.82 6.66 -17.73
CA ASP A 14 -13.77 5.27 -18.21
C ASP A 14 -12.80 4.41 -17.39
N ALA A 15 -11.64 4.96 -17.03
CA ALA A 15 -10.66 4.26 -16.20
C ALA A 15 -11.15 4.08 -14.76
N PHE A 16 -11.87 5.06 -14.21
CA PHE A 16 -12.52 4.99 -12.92
C PHE A 16 -13.60 3.90 -12.91
N LEU A 17 -14.46 3.84 -13.93
CA LEU A 17 -15.52 2.84 -14.01
C LEU A 17 -14.93 1.41 -13.99
N LYS A 18 -13.89 1.18 -14.79
CA LYS A 18 -13.15 -0.09 -14.80
C LYS A 18 -12.50 -0.42 -13.46
N LEU A 19 -11.97 0.58 -12.76
CA LEU A 19 -11.35 0.39 -11.45
C LEU A 19 -12.41 0.11 -10.37
N ALA A 20 -13.53 0.83 -10.38
CA ALA A 20 -14.64 0.67 -9.47
C ALA A 20 -15.27 -0.72 -9.60
N ASP A 21 -15.46 -1.19 -10.84
CA ASP A 21 -15.95 -2.55 -11.11
C ASP A 21 -15.01 -3.63 -10.57
N LYS A 22 -13.70 -3.37 -10.51
CA LYS A 22 -12.69 -4.34 -10.06
C LYS A 22 -12.43 -4.30 -8.55
N LYS A 23 -12.32 -3.12 -7.94
CA LYS A 23 -11.98 -2.93 -6.51
C LYS A 23 -13.20 -2.81 -5.61
N GLY A 24 -14.37 -2.44 -6.13
CA GLY A 24 -15.58 -2.13 -5.37
C GLY A 24 -15.53 -0.79 -4.63
N GLN A 25 -14.40 -0.48 -3.97
CA GLN A 25 -14.15 0.81 -3.31
C GLN A 25 -12.93 1.49 -3.92
N VAL A 26 -13.08 2.77 -4.29
CA VAL A 26 -12.03 3.60 -4.87
C VAL A 26 -11.67 4.71 -3.88
N PHE A 27 -10.38 4.93 -3.64
CA PHE A 27 -9.87 5.96 -2.75
C PHE A 27 -9.25 7.13 -3.53
N ASP A 28 -9.07 8.28 -2.89
CA ASP A 28 -8.57 9.50 -3.56
C ASP A 28 -7.22 9.28 -4.26
N TYR A 29 -6.29 8.54 -3.64
CA TYR A 29 -4.99 8.21 -4.25
C TYR A 29 -5.10 7.27 -5.46
N ASP A 30 -6.17 6.47 -5.55
CA ASP A 30 -6.44 5.64 -6.73
C ASP A 30 -6.86 6.54 -7.90
N LEU A 31 -7.67 7.58 -7.65
CA LEU A 31 -8.07 8.57 -8.66
C LEU A 31 -6.88 9.38 -9.15
N GLU A 32 -6.01 9.82 -8.24
CA GLU A 32 -4.75 10.49 -8.58
C GLU A 32 -3.88 9.62 -9.50
N ALA A 33 -3.71 8.34 -9.16
CA ALA A 33 -2.93 7.42 -9.99
C ALA A 33 -3.53 7.22 -11.39
N LEU A 34 -4.87 7.07 -11.49
CA LEU A 34 -5.57 6.97 -12.77
C LEU A 34 -5.40 8.23 -13.63
N ALA A 35 -5.55 9.42 -13.02
CA ALA A 35 -5.50 10.69 -13.72
C ALA A 35 -4.12 11.01 -14.30
N PHE A 36 -3.05 10.63 -13.60
CA PHE A 36 -1.70 11.11 -13.92
C PHE A 36 -0.76 10.08 -14.53
N ILE A 37 -0.99 8.78 -14.29
CA ILE A 37 -0.06 7.72 -14.70
C ILE A 37 -0.64 6.84 -15.82
N ASN A 38 -1.95 6.92 -16.09
CA ASN A 38 -2.63 6.19 -17.18
C ASN A 38 -2.30 4.68 -17.23
N LYS A 39 -1.91 4.07 -16.10
CA LYS A 39 -1.59 2.65 -15.99
C LYS A 39 -2.87 1.87 -15.70
N GLN A 40 -3.49 1.35 -16.76
CA GLN A 40 -4.61 0.40 -16.69
C GLN A 40 -4.16 -1.06 -16.45
N GLN A 41 -2.85 -1.36 -16.38
CA GLN A 41 -2.33 -2.72 -16.29
C GLN A 41 -1.35 -2.94 -15.12
N GLU A 42 -1.38 -4.20 -14.65
CA GLU A 42 -0.67 -4.85 -13.53
C GLU A 42 0.30 -3.99 -12.73
N GLU A 43 -0.08 -3.84 -11.46
CA GLU A 43 0.62 -3.07 -10.45
C GLU A 43 2.05 -3.59 -10.28
N PRO A 44 3.10 -2.80 -10.57
CA PRO A 44 4.41 -3.18 -10.10
C PRO A 44 4.41 -3.09 -8.57
N GLU A 45 4.44 -4.24 -7.91
CA GLU A 45 4.66 -4.35 -6.47
C GLU A 45 6.09 -3.87 -6.18
N HIS A 46 6.25 -2.60 -5.79
CA HIS A 46 7.54 -2.10 -5.33
C HIS A 46 7.96 -2.82 -4.05
N PHE A 47 7.00 -3.09 -3.18
CA PHE A 47 7.17 -3.92 -1.99
C PHE A 47 6.51 -5.28 -2.19
N ARG A 48 7.27 -6.35 -1.93
CA ARG A 48 6.75 -7.72 -1.92
C ARG A 48 7.23 -8.48 -0.69
N LEU A 49 6.31 -9.12 0.01
CA LEU A 49 6.62 -9.98 1.15
C LEU A 49 7.18 -11.30 0.65
N ASP A 50 8.50 -11.49 0.75
CA ASP A 50 9.16 -12.73 0.31
C ASP A 50 9.16 -13.78 1.42
N TYR A 51 9.28 -13.35 2.68
CA TYR A 51 9.27 -14.25 3.83
C TYR A 51 8.86 -13.53 5.11
N PHE A 52 8.19 -14.25 6.00
CA PHE A 52 8.05 -13.86 7.39
C PHE A 52 8.13 -15.10 8.29
N SER A 53 8.61 -14.90 9.50
CA SER A 53 8.49 -15.85 10.61
C SER A 53 8.15 -15.07 11.85
N VAL A 54 7.23 -15.60 12.63
CA VAL A 54 6.83 -14.99 13.89
C VAL A 54 6.76 -16.05 14.97
N GLN A 55 7.29 -15.71 16.14
CA GLN A 55 7.19 -16.51 17.34
C GLN A 55 6.50 -15.67 18.40
N SER A 56 5.43 -16.21 18.98
CA SER A 56 4.67 -15.57 20.05
C SER A 56 4.19 -16.61 21.05
N GLY A 57 4.00 -16.18 22.30
CA GLY A 57 3.53 -17.00 23.41
C GLY A 57 2.64 -16.15 24.33
N SER A 58 1.85 -16.80 25.18
CA SER A 58 0.85 -16.10 26.02
C SER A 58 1.43 -15.06 26.98
N SER A 59 2.70 -15.19 27.35
CA SER A 59 3.40 -14.29 28.29
C SER A 59 4.72 -13.77 27.73
N ASP A 60 5.01 -14.05 26.45
CA ASP A 60 6.28 -13.74 25.81
C ASP A 60 6.12 -12.55 24.85
N ILE A 61 7.17 -11.75 24.74
CA ILE A 61 7.26 -10.72 23.71
C ILE A 61 7.30 -11.42 22.36
N ALA A 62 6.39 -11.03 21.45
CA ALA A 62 6.38 -11.61 20.12
C ALA A 62 7.59 -11.09 19.33
N THR A 63 8.26 -11.98 18.62
CA THR A 63 9.41 -11.65 17.77
C THR A 63 9.10 -12.07 16.35
N ALA A 64 9.26 -11.15 15.39
CA ALA A 64 9.08 -11.42 13.98
C ALA A 64 10.36 -11.13 13.20
N SER A 65 10.67 -11.98 12.22
CA SER A 65 11.70 -11.77 11.21
C SER A 65 11.03 -11.69 9.85
N VAL A 66 11.28 -10.63 9.11
CA VAL A 66 10.64 -10.36 7.81
C VAL A 66 11.71 -10.15 6.75
N LYS A 67 11.48 -10.70 5.56
CA LYS A 67 12.23 -10.37 4.33
C LYS A 67 11.27 -9.74 3.33
N LEU A 68 11.62 -8.54 2.89
CA LEU A 68 10.83 -7.72 2.00
C LEU A 68 11.69 -7.35 0.78
N ALA A 69 11.17 -7.60 -0.42
CA ALA A 69 11.71 -6.98 -1.62
C ALA A 69 11.26 -5.51 -1.67
N CYS A 70 12.20 -4.61 -1.95
CA CYS A 70 12.01 -3.17 -2.07
C CYS A 70 12.62 -2.72 -3.41
N GLY A 71 11.81 -2.77 -4.47
CA GLY A 71 12.30 -2.62 -5.85
C GLY A 71 13.24 -3.77 -6.21
N ASP A 72 14.48 -3.43 -6.56
CA ASP A 72 15.50 -4.41 -6.98
C ASP A 72 16.30 -5.00 -5.80
N GLU A 73 16.14 -4.44 -4.59
CA GLU A 73 16.84 -4.91 -3.39
C GLU A 73 15.94 -5.79 -2.54
N THR A 74 16.53 -6.76 -1.84
CA THR A 74 15.84 -7.53 -0.82
C THR A 74 16.46 -7.25 0.53
N LYS A 75 15.63 -6.83 1.49
CA LYS A 75 16.04 -6.45 2.84
C LYS A 75 15.40 -7.38 3.85
N ALA A 76 16.08 -7.62 4.97
CA ALA A 76 15.55 -8.44 6.05
C ALA A 76 15.84 -7.79 7.39
N GLU A 77 14.84 -7.82 8.28
CA GLU A 77 14.93 -7.28 9.62
C GLU A 77 14.13 -8.13 10.60
N ALA A 78 14.44 -7.93 11.88
CA ALA A 78 13.66 -8.48 12.97
C ALA A 78 13.19 -7.40 13.93
N ALA A 79 12.00 -7.59 14.49
CA ALA A 79 11.46 -6.72 15.51
C ALA A 79 10.65 -7.48 16.54
N ASN A 80 10.52 -6.86 17.70
CA ASN A 80 9.69 -7.33 18.78
C ASN A 80 8.38 -6.55 18.78
N GLY A 81 7.30 -7.14 19.30
CA GLY A 81 6.01 -6.47 19.41
C GLY A 81 5.15 -7.05 20.51
N ASN A 82 4.06 -6.37 20.81
CA ASN A 82 3.06 -6.79 21.78
C ASN A 82 2.24 -8.01 21.32
N GLY A 83 2.36 -8.37 20.04
CA GLY A 83 1.72 -9.54 19.44
C GLY A 83 2.34 -9.85 18.07
N PRO A 84 1.95 -10.96 17.43
CA PRO A 84 2.56 -11.40 16.18
C PRO A 84 2.40 -10.40 15.04
N VAL A 85 1.22 -9.78 14.93
CA VAL A 85 0.94 -8.75 13.90
C VAL A 85 1.77 -7.49 14.16
N ASP A 86 1.83 -7.03 15.41
CA ASP A 86 2.61 -5.84 15.80
C ASP A 86 4.11 -6.05 15.53
N ALA A 87 4.66 -7.21 15.88
CA ALA A 87 6.06 -7.53 15.62
C ALA A 87 6.39 -7.51 14.11
N ILE A 88 5.51 -8.03 13.27
CA ILE A 88 5.67 -7.98 11.81
C ILE A 88 5.61 -6.53 11.31
N TYR A 89 4.66 -5.73 11.79
CA TYR A 89 4.53 -4.33 11.38
C TYR A 89 5.75 -3.52 11.77
N GLN A 90 6.30 -3.73 12.96
CA GLN A 90 7.55 -3.09 13.38
C GLN A 90 8.73 -3.52 12.52
N ALA A 91 8.85 -4.81 12.16
CA ALA A 91 9.92 -5.28 11.27
C ALA A 91 9.80 -4.65 9.88
N ILE A 92 8.59 -4.59 9.31
CA ILE A 92 8.32 -3.95 8.02
C ILE A 92 8.64 -2.45 8.07
N ASN A 93 8.23 -1.74 9.12
CA ASN A 93 8.52 -0.31 9.28
C ASN A 93 10.02 -0.06 9.38
N ARG A 94 10.79 -0.92 10.06
CA ARG A 94 12.26 -0.84 10.11
C ARG A 94 12.91 -1.03 8.74
N ILE A 95 12.41 -1.96 7.92
CA ILE A 95 12.92 -2.22 6.57
C ILE A 95 12.67 -1.02 5.64
N THR A 96 11.46 -0.48 5.68
CA THR A 96 10.99 0.55 4.74
C THR A 96 11.34 1.96 5.19
N GLY A 97 11.54 2.17 6.49
CA GLY A 97 11.73 3.50 7.08
C GLY A 97 10.47 4.35 7.12
N TYR A 98 9.29 3.77 6.84
CA TYR A 98 8.03 4.50 6.94
C TYR A 98 7.46 4.42 8.35
N GLU A 99 7.17 5.58 8.92
CA GLU A 99 6.42 5.72 10.17
C GLU A 99 4.92 5.66 9.87
N ILE A 100 4.41 4.43 9.76
CA ILE A 100 3.00 4.18 9.47
C ILE A 100 2.24 3.98 10.79
N GLU A 101 1.18 4.77 10.98
CA GLU A 101 0.26 4.63 12.11
C GLU A 101 -1.00 3.87 11.67
N LEU A 102 -1.33 2.79 12.38
CA LEU A 102 -2.54 2.02 12.10
C LEU A 102 -3.78 2.73 12.67
N VAL A 103 -4.71 3.14 11.81
CA VAL A 103 -5.94 3.85 12.19
C VAL A 103 -7.11 2.90 12.37
N LYS A 104 -7.23 1.90 11.48
CA LYS A 104 -8.30 0.91 11.50
C LYS A 104 -7.73 -0.46 11.16
N TYR A 105 -8.25 -1.48 11.84
CA TYR A 105 -7.96 -2.88 11.58
C TYR A 105 -9.26 -3.66 11.69
N ASP A 106 -9.68 -4.29 10.59
CA ASP A 106 -10.83 -5.18 10.54
C ASP A 106 -10.38 -6.56 10.04
N LEU A 107 -10.84 -7.60 10.71
CA LEU A 107 -10.62 -8.99 10.32
C LEU A 107 -11.96 -9.61 9.95
N ASN A 108 -12.05 -10.12 8.72
CA ASN A 108 -13.24 -10.78 8.19
C ASN A 108 -12.87 -12.18 7.70
N ALA A 109 -13.74 -13.16 7.91
CA ALA A 109 -13.59 -14.47 7.29
C ALA A 109 -14.35 -14.49 5.96
N LYS A 110 -13.66 -14.83 4.86
CA LYS A 110 -14.27 -15.10 3.57
C LYS A 110 -14.30 -16.60 3.31
N GLY A 111 -15.50 -17.16 3.22
CA GLY A 111 -15.73 -18.59 3.02
C GLY A 111 -16.14 -19.30 4.31
N GLN A 112 -16.16 -20.63 4.27
CA GLN A 112 -16.58 -21.48 5.40
C GLN A 112 -15.67 -22.70 5.51
N GLY A 113 -15.53 -23.22 6.72
CA GLY A 113 -14.72 -24.41 6.99
C GLY A 113 -13.22 -24.11 7.11
N LYS A 114 -12.40 -25.16 6.98
CA LYS A 114 -10.94 -25.10 7.15
C LYS A 114 -10.23 -24.27 6.06
N ASP A 115 -10.90 -24.08 4.93
CA ASP A 115 -10.39 -23.34 3.77
C ASP A 115 -10.88 -21.88 3.74
N ALA A 116 -11.49 -21.42 4.82
CA ALA A 116 -11.87 -20.01 4.96
C ALA A 116 -10.61 -19.13 4.89
N LEU A 117 -10.67 -18.09 4.06
CA LEU A 117 -9.61 -17.10 3.96
C LEU A 117 -9.84 -16.04 5.03
N GLY A 118 -8.80 -15.73 5.78
CA GLY A 118 -8.72 -14.49 6.55
C GLY A 118 -8.55 -13.33 5.60
N GLN A 119 -9.50 -12.41 5.59
CA GLN A 119 -9.36 -11.10 4.98
C GLN A 119 -9.05 -10.10 6.08
N VAL A 120 -7.92 -9.40 5.96
CA VAL A 120 -7.56 -8.30 6.83
C VAL A 120 -7.64 -7.02 6.02
N ASP A 121 -8.48 -6.10 6.47
CA ASP A 121 -8.65 -4.76 5.92
C ASP A 121 -8.05 -3.76 6.92
N ILE A 122 -7.10 -2.94 6.48
CA ILE A 122 -6.47 -1.93 7.30
C ILE A 122 -6.58 -0.55 6.68
N VAL A 123 -6.67 0.46 7.55
CA VAL A 123 -6.46 1.86 7.18
C VAL A 123 -5.27 2.35 7.98
N ALA A 124 -4.27 2.87 7.28
CA ALA A 124 -3.08 3.42 7.88
C ALA A 124 -2.91 4.90 7.54
N ASN A 125 -2.37 5.67 8.47
CA ASN A 125 -2.01 7.07 8.30
C ASN A 125 -0.50 7.17 8.07
N TYR A 126 -0.12 7.85 7.01
CA TYR A 126 1.26 8.19 6.70
C TYR A 126 1.33 9.63 6.23
N ASN A 127 2.14 10.46 6.90
CA ASN A 127 2.28 11.89 6.62
C ASN A 127 0.94 12.66 6.51
N GLY A 128 -0.04 12.31 7.36
CA GLY A 128 -1.36 12.95 7.39
C GLY A 128 -2.33 12.48 6.30
N ARG A 129 -1.93 11.53 5.45
CA ARG A 129 -2.77 10.90 4.42
C ARG A 129 -3.16 9.50 4.85
N ARG A 130 -4.41 9.12 4.58
CA ARG A 130 -4.94 7.78 4.88
C ARG A 130 -4.82 6.87 3.66
N PHE A 131 -4.32 5.67 3.88
CA PHE A 131 -4.13 4.64 2.88
C PHE A 131 -4.85 3.37 3.34
N HIS A 132 -5.56 2.75 2.41
CA HIS A 132 -6.23 1.48 2.66
C HIS A 132 -5.39 0.33 2.11
N GLY A 133 -5.37 -0.79 2.82
CA GLY A 133 -4.74 -2.02 2.36
C GLY A 133 -5.57 -3.22 2.76
N VAL A 134 -5.53 -4.23 1.89
CA VAL A 134 -6.23 -5.49 2.06
C VAL A 134 -5.23 -6.62 1.89
N GLY A 135 -5.28 -7.60 2.77
CA GLY A 135 -4.55 -8.85 2.65
C GLY A 135 -5.48 -10.04 2.80
N LEU A 136 -5.24 -11.07 1.98
CA LEU A 136 -6.05 -12.28 1.93
C LEU A 136 -5.12 -13.50 1.97
N ALA A 137 -5.26 -14.31 3.01
CA ALA A 137 -4.55 -15.58 3.15
C ALA A 137 -5.32 -16.52 4.09
N THR A 138 -4.95 -17.79 4.11
CA THR A 138 -5.49 -18.75 5.09
C THR A 138 -5.01 -18.46 6.51
N ASP A 139 -3.80 -17.88 6.64
CA ASP A 139 -3.26 -17.42 7.91
C ASP A 139 -3.60 -15.93 8.12
N ILE A 140 -4.17 -15.61 9.27
CA ILE A 140 -4.55 -14.24 9.67
C ILE A 140 -3.31 -13.35 9.81
N VAL A 141 -2.20 -13.90 10.29
CA VAL A 141 -0.94 -13.17 10.45
C VAL A 141 -0.36 -12.82 9.08
N GLU A 142 -0.35 -13.78 8.16
CA GLU A 142 0.06 -13.54 6.77
C GLU A 142 -0.86 -12.51 6.09
N SER A 143 -2.18 -12.62 6.30
CA SER A 143 -3.15 -11.67 5.79
C SER A 143 -2.86 -10.26 6.29
N SER A 144 -2.52 -10.13 7.57
CA SER A 144 -2.15 -8.84 8.18
C SER A 144 -0.87 -8.26 7.55
N ALA A 145 0.14 -9.10 7.33
CA ALA A 145 1.40 -8.70 6.70
C ALA A 145 1.18 -8.24 5.25
N LYS A 146 0.39 -8.99 4.48
CA LYS A 146 0.01 -8.63 3.11
C LYS A 146 -0.78 -7.32 3.05
N ALA A 147 -1.69 -7.09 3.99
CA ALA A 147 -2.44 -5.84 4.08
C ALA A 147 -1.51 -4.63 4.28
N MET A 148 -0.49 -4.78 5.14
CA MET A 148 0.54 -3.74 5.33
C MET A 148 1.37 -3.51 4.07
N VAL A 149 1.81 -4.56 3.38
CA VAL A 149 2.54 -4.42 2.10
C VAL A 149 1.68 -3.75 1.02
N HIS A 150 0.38 -4.00 1.00
CA HIS A 150 -0.55 -3.29 0.12
C HIS A 150 -0.61 -1.79 0.45
N VAL A 151 -0.70 -1.41 1.74
CA VAL A 151 -0.59 -0.01 2.16
C VAL A 151 0.72 0.62 1.69
N LEU A 152 1.85 -0.06 1.87
CA LEU A 152 3.17 0.41 1.46
C LEU A 152 3.25 0.70 -0.04
N ASN A 153 2.71 -0.20 -0.86
CA ASN A 153 2.64 -0.02 -2.31
C ASN A 153 1.75 1.18 -2.70
N ASN A 154 0.65 1.40 -1.98
CA ASN A 154 -0.22 2.56 -2.20
C ASN A 154 0.49 3.88 -1.81
N ILE A 155 1.24 3.90 -0.71
CA ILE A 155 2.07 5.04 -0.30
C ILE A 155 3.13 5.36 -1.35
N TRP A 156 3.89 4.35 -1.79
CA TRP A 156 4.94 4.51 -2.80
C TRP A 156 4.38 5.05 -4.11
N ARG A 157 3.23 4.53 -4.54
CA ARG A 157 2.54 5.00 -5.75
C ARG A 157 2.14 6.47 -5.63
N ALA A 158 1.56 6.88 -4.50
CA ALA A 158 1.18 8.26 -4.29
C ALA A 158 2.40 9.21 -4.33
N ALA A 159 3.54 8.78 -3.80
CA ALA A 159 4.79 9.53 -3.89
C ALA A 159 5.32 9.64 -5.33
N GLU A 160 5.24 8.57 -6.13
CA GLU A 160 5.64 8.61 -7.55
C GLU A 160 4.75 9.54 -8.39
N VAL A 161 3.43 9.55 -8.14
CA VAL A 161 2.51 10.50 -8.77
C VAL A 161 2.92 11.94 -8.47
N GLU A 162 3.25 12.24 -7.21
CA GLU A 162 3.65 13.58 -6.78
C GLU A 162 4.96 14.04 -7.46
N LYS A 163 5.95 13.15 -7.58
CA LYS A 163 7.20 13.44 -8.32
C LYS A 163 6.94 13.74 -9.80
N GLU A 164 6.10 12.96 -10.46
CA GLU A 164 5.77 13.18 -11.87
C GLU A 164 5.03 14.50 -12.09
N LEU A 165 4.13 14.88 -11.17
CA LEU A 165 3.46 16.18 -11.19
C LEU A 165 4.46 17.33 -11.03
N GLN A 166 5.40 17.23 -10.09
CA GLN A 166 6.45 18.24 -9.91
C GLN A 166 7.34 18.36 -11.15
N ARG A 167 7.73 17.23 -11.77
CA ARG A 167 8.50 17.22 -13.02
C ARG A 167 7.76 17.88 -14.18
N LYS A 168 6.47 17.61 -14.34
CA LYS A 168 5.61 18.25 -15.36
C LYS A 168 5.44 19.75 -15.09
N ALA A 169 5.35 20.18 -13.84
CA ALA A 169 5.27 21.59 -13.47
C ALA A 169 6.56 22.35 -13.81
N GLN A 170 7.72 21.80 -13.43
CA GLN A 170 9.04 22.38 -13.75
C GLN A 170 9.28 22.49 -15.27
N ASN A 171 8.88 21.47 -16.04
CA ASN A 171 8.99 21.52 -17.51
C ASN A 171 8.06 22.57 -18.13
N LYS A 172 6.87 22.81 -17.56
CA LYS A 172 5.95 23.87 -18.02
C LYS A 172 6.48 25.28 -17.71
N GLU A 173 7.20 25.47 -16.60
CA GLU A 173 7.84 26.75 -16.24
C GLU A 173 9.04 27.05 -17.13
N ASN A 174 9.94 26.09 -17.34
CA ASN A 174 11.09 26.27 -18.24
C ASN A 174 10.68 26.58 -19.69
N ASN A 175 9.59 25.97 -20.17
CA ASN A 175 9.06 26.25 -21.51
C ASN A 175 8.35 27.62 -21.62
N LYS A 176 7.99 28.26 -20.51
CA LYS A 176 7.42 29.63 -20.51
C LYS A 176 8.48 30.72 -20.49
N GLU A 177 9.67 30.45 -19.96
CA GLU A 177 10.77 31.42 -19.94
C GLU A 177 11.54 31.48 -21.28
N THR A 178 11.31 30.52 -22.19
CA THR A 178 12.00 30.42 -23.49
C THR A 178 11.16 30.97 -24.66
N VAL A 179 10.03 31.64 -24.40
CA VAL A 179 9.14 32.22 -25.43
C VAL A 179 9.00 33.73 -25.26
#